data_AF-A0A9D4NBH6-F1
#
_entry.id   AF-A0A9D4NBH6-F1
#
_cell.length_a   1.000
_cell.length_b   1.000
_cell.length_c   1.000
_cell.angle_alpha   90.00
_cell.angle_beta   90.00
_cell.angle_gamma   90.00
#
_symmetry.space_group_name_H-M   'P 1'
#
loop_
_entity.id
_entity.type
_entity.pdbx_description
1 polymer ?
#
loop_
_entity_poly.entity_id
_entity_poly.type
_entity_poly.pdbx_seq_one_letter_code
_entity_poly.pdbx_strand_id
1 'polypeptide(L)'
;MAWGSCFPSTGNGLQTRSGLCDNPQPNNGGRNCQGNYTEQLQCCESDCPVDGGWSDWSTWSDCPADSLVNTTNSRIRTCSKPSPQFGGANCTGDSVETDCCPVNGGFGAWTVWSVCSGNCIEAHTQSASV
;
A
#
# COMPACT_ATOMS: atom_id res chain seq x y z
N MET A 1 6.37 -30.39 -33.03
CA MET A 1 7.40 -29.78 -32.17
C MET A 1 6.71 -28.68 -31.38
N ALA A 2 6.41 -28.96 -30.11
CA ALA A 2 5.73 -28.03 -29.24
C ALA A 2 6.70 -26.92 -28.86
N TRP A 3 6.36 -25.68 -29.20
CA TRP A 3 7.11 -24.52 -28.71
C TRP A 3 6.93 -24.48 -27.20
N GLY A 4 8.06 -24.53 -26.49
CA GLY A 4 8.08 -24.58 -25.03
C GLY A 4 7.28 -23.41 -24.47
N SER A 5 6.24 -23.73 -23.72
CA SER A 5 5.44 -22.76 -22.96
C SER A 5 6.39 -21.93 -22.12
N CYS A 6 6.52 -20.65 -22.45
CA CYS A 6 7.36 -19.76 -21.66
C CYS A 6 6.60 -19.51 -20.35
N PHE A 7 7.10 -20.08 -19.25
CA PHE A 7 6.72 -19.70 -17.91
C PHE A 7 7.84 -18.85 -17.29
N PRO A 8 8.00 -17.57 -17.65
CA PRO A 8 8.70 -16.64 -16.79
C PRO A 8 7.73 -16.18 -15.71
N SER A 9 8.04 -16.49 -14.46
CA SER A 9 7.41 -15.86 -13.30
C SER A 9 7.69 -14.35 -13.23
N THR A 10 8.64 -13.83 -14.02
CA THR A 10 9.02 -12.41 -14.12
C THR A 10 9.85 -12.14 -15.39
N GLY A 11 9.32 -11.42 -16.40
CA GLY A 11 10.11 -10.69 -17.41
C GLY A 11 10.21 -11.26 -18.84
N ASN A 12 10.79 -10.44 -19.74
CA ASN A 12 11.09 -10.72 -21.15
C ASN A 12 11.96 -11.97 -21.33
N GLY A 13 11.33 -13.14 -21.37
CA GLY A 13 12.04 -14.41 -21.49
C GLY A 13 12.78 -14.52 -22.83
N LEU A 14 14.06 -14.90 -22.76
CA LEU A 14 14.91 -15.21 -23.91
C LEU A 14 15.26 -16.69 -23.89
N GLN A 15 14.98 -17.40 -24.98
CA GLN A 15 15.53 -18.75 -25.21
C GLN A 15 16.86 -18.61 -25.94
N THR A 16 17.88 -19.30 -25.46
CA THR A 16 19.20 -19.33 -26.10
C THR A 16 19.52 -20.75 -26.51
N ARG A 17 19.97 -20.96 -27.75
CA ARG A 17 20.57 -22.23 -28.19
C ARG A 17 21.99 -21.98 -28.68
N SER A 18 22.87 -22.96 -28.43
CA SER A 18 24.24 -22.95 -28.94
C SER A 18 24.48 -24.17 -29.83
N GLY A 19 24.98 -23.95 -31.04
CA GLY A 19 25.51 -25.01 -31.91
C GLY A 19 26.95 -25.37 -31.55
N LEU A 20 27.34 -26.62 -31.79
CA LEU A 20 28.72 -27.09 -31.67
C LEU A 20 29.26 -27.46 -33.07
N CYS A 21 30.54 -27.19 -33.31
CA CYS A 21 31.23 -27.60 -34.54
C CYS A 21 31.75 -29.03 -34.38
N ASP A 22 30.84 -30.00 -34.23
CA ASP A 22 31.16 -31.39 -33.87
C ASP A 22 30.61 -32.44 -34.86
N ASN A 23 29.84 -32.03 -35.87
CA ASN A 23 29.23 -32.94 -36.84
C ASN A 23 29.58 -32.62 -38.31
N PRO A 24 30.78 -32.98 -38.80
CA PRO A 24 31.88 -33.63 -38.10
C PRO A 24 32.87 -32.63 -37.46
N GLN A 25 33.57 -33.07 -36.42
CA GLN A 25 34.61 -32.27 -35.77
C GLN A 25 35.83 -32.03 -36.71
N PRO A 26 36.39 -30.81 -36.78
CA PRO A 26 37.57 -30.53 -37.58
C PRO A 26 38.77 -31.38 -37.14
N ASN A 27 39.42 -32.07 -38.08
CA ASN A 27 40.60 -32.91 -37.87
C ASN A 27 41.71 -32.58 -38.89
N ASN A 28 42.94 -33.02 -38.62
CA ASN A 28 44.11 -32.88 -39.51
C ASN A 28 44.41 -31.44 -39.97
N GLY A 29 44.24 -30.45 -39.08
CA GLY A 29 44.45 -29.03 -39.41
C GLY A 29 43.28 -28.39 -40.18
N GLY A 30 42.12 -29.06 -40.25
CA GLY A 30 40.89 -28.51 -40.80
C GLY A 30 40.45 -27.24 -40.07
N ARG A 31 39.87 -26.29 -40.82
CA ARG A 31 39.43 -25.02 -40.27
C ARG A 31 38.19 -25.21 -39.39
N ASN A 32 38.16 -24.52 -38.25
CA ASN A 32 36.98 -24.47 -37.39
C ASN A 32 35.79 -23.81 -38.12
N CYS A 33 34.56 -24.08 -37.69
CA CYS A 33 33.38 -23.45 -38.26
C CYS A 33 33.48 -21.92 -38.09
N GLN A 34 32.95 -21.16 -39.05
CA GLN A 34 32.96 -19.69 -39.01
C GLN A 34 31.55 -19.16 -38.75
N GLY A 35 31.43 -18.17 -37.86
CA GLY A 35 30.15 -17.54 -37.52
C GLY A 35 29.85 -17.55 -36.03
N ASN A 36 28.64 -17.09 -35.69
CA ASN A 36 28.13 -17.10 -34.33
C ASN A 36 27.50 -18.47 -34.03
N TYR A 37 27.90 -19.08 -32.91
CA TYR A 37 27.37 -20.37 -32.48
C TYR A 37 26.15 -20.24 -31.59
N THR A 38 25.85 -19.03 -31.14
CA THR A 38 24.77 -18.75 -30.20
C THR A 38 23.66 -18.02 -30.93
N GLU A 39 22.44 -18.52 -30.80
CA GLU A 39 21.23 -17.89 -31.30
C GLU A 39 20.27 -17.64 -30.13
N GLN A 40 19.67 -16.46 -30.11
CA GLN A 40 18.69 -16.06 -29.10
C GLN A 40 17.35 -15.79 -29.77
N LEU A 41 16.28 -16.25 -29.12
CA LEU A 41 14.91 -16.04 -29.56
C LEU A 41 14.07 -15.55 -28.39
N GLN A 42 13.34 -14.44 -28.60
CA GLN A 42 12.41 -13.92 -27.61
C GLN A 42 11.21 -14.86 -27.50
N CYS A 43 10.95 -15.40 -26.30
CA CYS A 43 9.87 -16.37 -26.09
C CYS A 43 8.56 -15.72 -25.65
N CYS A 44 8.59 -14.46 -25.21
CA CYS A 44 7.41 -13.71 -24.76
C CYS A 44 7.27 -12.45 -25.60
N GLU A 45 6.14 -12.30 -26.30
CA GLU A 45 5.82 -11.09 -27.07
C GLU A 45 5.26 -9.94 -26.20
N SER A 46 4.75 -10.27 -25.01
CA SER A 46 4.13 -9.31 -24.10
C SER A 46 4.74 -9.39 -22.70
N ASP A 47 4.86 -8.23 -22.05
CA ASP A 47 5.23 -8.13 -20.65
C ASP A 47 4.23 -8.91 -19.77
N CYS A 48 4.73 -9.52 -18.68
CA CYS A 48 3.89 -10.27 -17.76
C CYS A 48 2.96 -9.33 -16.99
N PRO A 49 1.69 -9.73 -16.73
CA PRO A 49 0.81 -9.00 -15.83
C PRO A 49 1.47 -8.77 -14.47
N VAL A 50 1.43 -7.54 -13.98
CA VAL A 50 1.87 -7.19 -12.62
C VAL A 50 0.64 -6.78 -11.84
N ASP A 51 0.25 -7.59 -10.86
CA ASP A 51 -0.87 -7.28 -9.99
C ASP A 51 -0.52 -6.13 -9.04
N GLY A 52 -1.52 -5.29 -8.76
CA GLY A 52 -1.37 -4.15 -7.87
C GLY A 52 -1.21 -4.55 -6.41
N GLY A 53 -0.36 -3.81 -5.71
CA GLY A 53 -0.18 -3.90 -4.27
C GLY A 53 -0.52 -2.59 -3.57
N TRP A 54 -1.09 -2.70 -2.38
CA TRP A 54 -1.41 -1.54 -1.55
C TRP A 54 -0.13 -0.83 -1.11
N SER A 55 -0.13 0.50 -1.20
CA SER A 55 0.82 1.33 -0.46
C SER A 55 0.60 1.16 1.04
N ASP A 56 1.58 1.61 1.82
CA ASP A 56 1.34 1.86 3.24
C ASP A 56 0.18 2.86 3.39
N TRP A 57 -0.55 2.72 4.48
CA TRP A 57 -1.54 3.71 4.87
C TRP A 57 -0.88 5.06 5.16
N SER A 58 -1.57 6.14 4.82
CA SER A 58 -1.22 7.47 5.31
C SER A 58 -1.34 7.53 6.84
N THR A 59 -0.81 8.59 7.42
CA THR A 59 -1.19 8.97 8.78
C THR A 59 -2.69 9.25 8.83
N TRP A 60 -3.30 9.03 9.99
CA TRP A 60 -4.65 9.49 10.26
C TRP A 60 -4.71 11.01 10.12
N SER A 61 -5.82 11.51 9.59
CA SER A 61 -6.15 12.93 9.64
C SER A 61 -6.32 13.36 11.09
N ASP A 62 -6.03 14.62 11.39
CA ASP A 62 -6.25 15.16 12.71
C ASP A 62 -7.75 15.20 13.04
N CYS A 63 -8.06 14.98 14.32
CA CYS A 63 -9.38 15.27 14.84
C CYS A 63 -9.55 16.78 15.05
N PRO A 64 -10.72 17.35 14.72
CA PRO A 64 -11.05 18.73 15.07
C PRO A 64 -10.89 18.98 16.57
N ALA A 65 -10.46 20.19 16.95
CA ALA A 65 -10.28 20.57 18.36
C ALA A 65 -11.58 20.49 19.18
N ASP A 66 -12.70 20.89 18.56
CA ASP A 66 -14.05 20.80 19.13
C ASP A 66 -14.72 19.48 18.72
N SER A 67 -14.00 18.36 18.85
CA SER A 67 -14.52 17.04 18.48
C SER A 67 -15.76 16.69 19.32
N LEU A 68 -16.91 16.67 18.65
CA LEU A 68 -18.19 16.24 19.21
C LEU A 68 -18.38 14.74 18.98
N VAL A 69 -19.37 14.17 19.66
CA VAL A 69 -19.87 12.82 19.39
C VAL A 69 -20.19 12.70 17.90
N ASN A 70 -19.69 11.64 17.25
CA ASN A 70 -19.75 11.36 15.80
C ASN A 70 -18.77 12.14 14.90
N THR A 71 -17.79 12.84 15.47
CA THR A 71 -16.68 13.37 14.67
C THR A 71 -15.73 12.22 14.30
N THR A 72 -15.28 12.13 13.06
CA THR A 72 -14.41 11.04 12.58
C THR A 72 -13.12 11.55 11.97
N ASN A 73 -12.05 10.76 12.05
CA ASN A 73 -10.83 10.93 11.27
C ASN A 73 -10.73 9.85 10.20
N SER A 74 -9.84 10.03 9.23
CA SER A 74 -9.62 9.05 8.16
C SER A 74 -8.15 8.92 7.77
N ARG A 75 -7.81 7.78 7.18
CA ARG A 75 -6.53 7.55 6.52
C ARG A 75 -6.76 6.93 5.15
N ILE A 76 -5.80 7.10 4.25
CA ILE A 76 -5.89 6.67 2.86
C ILE A 76 -4.71 5.79 2.46
N ARG A 77 -4.92 4.87 1.51
CA ARG A 77 -3.86 4.13 0.82
C ARG A 77 -4.16 4.09 -0.67
N THR A 78 -3.14 3.79 -1.46
CA THR A 78 -3.25 3.74 -2.93
C THR A 78 -2.74 2.42 -3.47
N CYS A 79 -3.31 1.94 -4.57
CA CYS A 79 -2.81 0.73 -5.24
C CYS A 79 -1.59 1.07 -6.10
N SER A 80 -0.43 1.21 -5.44
CA SER A 80 0.80 1.75 -6.07
C SER A 80 2.10 1.04 -5.68
N LYS A 81 2.05 0.01 -4.81
CA LYS A 81 3.23 -0.75 -4.38
C LYS A 81 3.09 -2.26 -4.65
N PRO A 82 3.15 -2.70 -5.92
CA PRO A 82 3.32 -1.91 -7.15
C PRO A 82 1.98 -1.41 -7.72
N SER A 83 2.02 -0.49 -8.69
CA SER A 83 0.84 -0.18 -9.50
C SER A 83 0.55 -1.35 -10.46
N PRO A 84 -0.73 -1.68 -10.74
CA PRO A 84 -1.06 -2.71 -11.73
C PRO A 84 -0.49 -2.37 -13.11
N GLN A 85 0.12 -3.34 -13.79
CA GLN A 85 0.68 -3.18 -15.15
C GLN A 85 0.32 -4.37 -16.03
N PHE A 86 0.34 -4.15 -17.35
CA PHE A 86 0.21 -5.21 -18.36
C PHE A 86 -1.03 -6.12 -18.17
N GLY A 87 -2.14 -5.52 -17.74
CA GLY A 87 -3.39 -6.25 -17.48
C GLY A 87 -3.47 -6.98 -16.13
N GLY A 88 -2.53 -6.71 -15.21
CA GLY A 88 -2.58 -7.22 -13.85
C GLY A 88 -3.78 -6.70 -13.05
N ALA A 89 -4.16 -7.46 -12.02
CA ALA A 89 -5.32 -7.19 -11.19
C ALA A 89 -5.14 -5.91 -10.37
N ASN A 90 -6.24 -5.20 -10.11
CA ASN A 90 -6.25 -4.08 -9.17
C ASN A 90 -6.33 -4.58 -7.72
N CYS A 91 -5.94 -3.74 -6.77
CA CYS A 91 -6.02 -4.06 -5.35
C CYS A 91 -7.46 -4.28 -4.91
N THR A 92 -7.68 -5.29 -4.06
CA THR A 92 -8.99 -5.58 -3.46
C THR A 92 -9.07 -5.00 -2.04
N GLY A 93 -10.23 -4.41 -1.70
CA GLY A 93 -10.51 -3.79 -0.40
C GLY A 93 -10.58 -2.26 -0.47
N ASP A 94 -10.82 -1.63 0.69
CA ASP A 94 -11.05 -0.19 0.75
C ASP A 94 -9.76 0.63 0.67
N SER A 95 -9.81 1.76 -0.03
CA SER A 95 -8.71 2.73 -0.12
C SER A 95 -8.75 3.79 0.97
N VAL A 96 -9.84 3.85 1.74
CA VAL A 96 -10.08 4.80 2.83
C VAL A 96 -10.55 4.04 4.04
N GLU A 97 -10.03 4.40 5.20
CA GLU A 97 -10.47 3.91 6.50
C GLU A 97 -10.85 5.08 7.38
N THR A 98 -11.93 4.93 8.15
CA THR A 98 -12.51 5.99 8.98
C THR A 98 -12.67 5.47 10.40
N ASP A 99 -12.32 6.28 11.39
CA ASP A 99 -12.50 5.96 12.82
C ASP A 99 -13.10 7.15 13.59
N CYS A 100 -13.63 6.89 14.78
CA CYS A 100 -14.22 7.89 15.65
C CYS A 100 -13.14 8.71 16.36
N CYS A 101 -13.32 10.02 16.39
CA CYS A 101 -12.46 10.91 17.16
C CYS A 101 -12.72 10.78 18.67
N PRO A 102 -11.67 10.92 19.51
CA PRO A 102 -11.83 11.11 20.95
C PRO A 102 -12.69 12.34 21.24
N VAL A 103 -13.60 12.24 22.22
CA VAL A 103 -14.46 13.36 22.66
C VAL A 103 -13.88 13.96 23.94
N ASN A 104 -13.66 15.28 23.94
CA ASN A 104 -13.18 16.00 25.12
C ASN A 104 -14.30 16.15 26.16
N GLY A 105 -13.96 16.01 27.45
CA GLY A 105 -14.89 16.22 28.55
C GLY A 105 -15.24 17.70 28.74
N GLY A 106 -16.51 18.00 28.98
CA GLY A 106 -17.00 19.33 29.35
C GLY A 106 -17.51 19.38 30.79
N PHE A 107 -17.41 20.54 31.43
CA PHE A 107 -18.06 20.75 32.72
C PHE A 107 -19.59 20.75 32.55
N GLY A 108 -20.28 19.96 33.37
CA GLY A 108 -21.73 20.06 33.52
C GLY A 108 -22.13 21.36 34.24
N ALA A 109 -23.43 21.61 34.33
CA ALA A 109 -23.93 22.71 35.16
C ALA A 109 -23.49 22.51 36.61
N TRP A 110 -23.05 23.59 37.26
CA TRP A 110 -22.79 23.57 38.69
C TRP A 110 -24.05 23.13 39.43
N THR A 111 -23.89 22.22 40.40
CA THR A 111 -24.98 21.90 41.31
C THR A 111 -25.36 23.13 42.12
N VAL A 112 -26.58 23.18 42.64
CA VAL A 112 -26.91 24.19 43.66
C VAL A 112 -25.93 24.10 44.82
N TRP A 113 -25.62 25.25 45.42
CA TRP A 113 -24.79 25.30 46.62
C TRP A 113 -25.39 24.38 47.70
N SER A 114 -24.52 23.62 48.37
CA SER A 114 -24.92 22.88 49.56
C SER A 114 -25.44 23.84 50.64
N VAL A 115 -26.37 23.37 51.47
CA VAL A 115 -26.77 24.11 52.68
C VAL A 115 -25.54 24.37 53.55
N CYS A 116 -25.48 25.54 54.19
CA CYS A 116 -24.39 25.87 55.11
C CYS A 116 -24.29 24.81 56.22
N SER A 117 -23.09 24.26 56.42
CA SER A 117 -22.82 23.25 57.46
C SER A 117 -22.69 23.85 58.88
N GLY A 118 -22.78 25.17 59.02
CA GLY A 118 -22.71 25.89 60.28
C GLY A 118 -23.98 26.69 60.56
N ASN A 119 -24.23 26.99 61.84
CA ASN A 119 -25.26 27.96 62.23
C ASN A 119 -24.76 29.37 61.90
N CYS A 120 -25.56 30.16 61.18
CA CYS A 120 -25.16 31.46 60.66
C CYS A 120 -24.92 32.49 61.78
N ILE A 121 -23.84 33.27 61.68
CA ILE A 121 -23.66 34.53 62.43
C ILE A 121 -23.72 35.78 61.55
N GLU A 122 -23.72 35.69 60.22
CA GLU A 122 -23.98 36.82 59.31
C GLU A 122 -24.25 36.34 57.87
N ALA A 123 -25.09 37.07 57.13
CA ALA A 123 -25.50 36.72 55.76
C ALA A 123 -24.64 37.47 54.73
N HIS A 124 -23.92 36.74 53.87
CA HIS A 124 -23.24 37.32 52.71
C HIS A 124 -24.10 37.17 51.45
N THR A 125 -24.49 38.29 50.86
CA THR A 125 -25.07 38.34 49.51
C THR A 125 -23.95 38.26 48.47
N GLN A 126 -23.95 37.22 47.62
CA GLN A 126 -23.09 37.18 46.45
C GLN A 126 -23.79 37.84 45.25
N SER A 127 -23.14 38.83 44.66
CA SER A 127 -23.45 39.39 43.35
C SER A 127 -22.62 38.67 42.28
N ALA A 128 -23.30 38.12 41.26
CA ALA A 128 -22.65 37.54 40.10
C ALA A 128 -22.44 38.62 39.03
N SER A 129 -21.18 38.86 38.63
CA SER A 129 -20.83 39.61 37.43
C SER A 129 -20.75 38.64 36.25
N VAL A 130 -21.39 39.01 35.13
CA VAL A 130 -21.30 38.34 33.82
C VAL A 130 -19.93 38.59 33.21
#